data_AF-A0A842X4K5-F1
#
_entry.id   AF-A0A842X4K5-F1
#
_cell.length_a   1.000
_cell.length_b   1.000
_cell.length_c   1.000
_cell.angle_alpha   90.00
_cell.angle_beta   90.00
_cell.angle_gamma   90.00
#
_symmetry.space_group_name_H-M   'P 1'
#
loop_
_entity.id
_entity.type
_entity.pdbx_description
1 polymer ?
#
loop_
_entity_poly.entity_id
_entity_poly.type
_entity_poly.pdbx_seq_one_letter_code
_entity_poly.pdbx_strand_id
1 'polypeptide(L)'
;MKLLNVLMALMLLAGSASAWGPLTQKHICHEAVKFVWGVEAVGECIPLRDEISLQELCESAYSLMGEDIQEKCLKGLEEGVEFHPSTVSYSIFEDEENHMDYFTCPIKKGSDRDWICGDKNDRPAYETSLKWFREAENAPDRCTRINYFCLAASYYADSENSLRAVKHVGNDCVETIEASIDRSIDNGLSDWSANMLCRFDNEMRGSTHRDYDQRMGESSSTVNRIIANLTIRGLEMKDRAYKPRKGVILLANSIDAANAADFIQYLRENSVNVVESDAEAFQTLRYNENVIVLGGQNAPEGVGEVSGFVLSQDQEESLLQPGASMMFQKSGLWQTQQNVYVLAGHTAEDTRRAWESNKKTILSQVKG
;
A
#
# COMPACT_ATOMS: atom_id res chain seq x y z
N MET A 1 -37.32 2.97 -24.90
CA MET A 1 -36.69 4.30 -24.79
C MET A 1 -36.28 4.66 -23.35
N LYS A 2 -35.78 3.69 -22.56
CA LYS A 2 -35.28 3.91 -21.18
C LYS A 2 -33.90 3.27 -20.91
N LEU A 3 -33.35 2.50 -21.86
CA LEU A 3 -32.00 1.93 -21.76
C LEU A 3 -30.88 2.85 -22.28
N LEU A 4 -31.21 3.87 -23.07
CA LEU A 4 -30.21 4.76 -23.68
C LEU A 4 -29.69 5.84 -22.70
N ASN A 5 -30.45 6.13 -21.64
CA ASN A 5 -30.06 7.16 -20.67
C ASN A 5 -29.15 6.63 -19.55
N VAL A 6 -28.98 5.31 -19.41
CA VAL A 6 -28.06 4.73 -18.41
C VAL A 6 -26.64 4.60 -18.99
N LEU A 7 -26.50 4.36 -20.30
CA LEU A 7 -25.19 4.30 -20.95
C LEU A 7 -24.54 5.67 -21.21
N MET A 8 -25.35 6.74 -21.24
CA MET A 8 -24.85 8.11 -21.47
C MET A 8 -24.45 8.83 -20.16
N ALA A 9 -24.87 8.30 -19.00
CA ALA A 9 -24.41 8.76 -17.69
C ALA A 9 -23.01 8.22 -17.31
N LEU A 10 -22.47 7.26 -18.07
CA LEU A 10 -21.15 6.67 -17.85
C LEU A 10 -20.01 7.34 -18.66
N MET A 11 -20.30 8.35 -19.49
CA MET A 11 -19.29 9.04 -20.32
C MET A 11 -19.08 10.52 -19.98
N LEU A 12 -19.63 11.00 -18.86
CA LEU A 12 -19.44 12.38 -18.39
C LEU A 12 -18.97 12.41 -16.93
N LEU A 13 -18.17 11.43 -16.53
CA LEU A 13 -17.15 11.72 -15.53
C LEU A 13 -16.12 12.55 -16.27
N ALA A 14 -16.22 13.87 -16.14
CA ALA A 14 -15.07 14.74 -16.36
C ALA A 14 -14.02 14.22 -15.39
N GLY A 15 -13.15 13.33 -15.90
CA GLY A 15 -12.09 12.75 -15.11
C GLY A 15 -11.29 13.93 -14.59
N SER A 16 -11.27 14.10 -13.27
CA SER A 16 -10.25 14.88 -12.60
C SER A 16 -8.93 14.46 -13.24
N ALA A 17 -8.27 15.42 -13.90
CA ALA A 17 -7.08 15.14 -14.67
C ALA A 17 -6.07 14.51 -13.70
N SER A 18 -5.75 13.23 -13.90
CA SER A 18 -4.63 12.59 -13.21
C SER A 18 -3.36 13.35 -13.54
N ALA A 19 -2.35 13.43 -12.66
CA ALA A 19 -1.10 14.09 -13.04
C ALA A 19 -0.11 13.19 -13.77
N TRP A 20 -0.35 11.89 -13.79
CA TRP A 20 0.09 11.03 -14.86
C TRP A 20 -1.08 10.12 -15.19
N GLY A 21 -1.21 9.71 -16.44
CA GLY A 21 -2.23 8.76 -16.83
C GLY A 21 -2.19 7.49 -15.96
N PRO A 22 -3.35 6.83 -15.74
CA PRO A 22 -3.45 5.70 -14.81
C PRO A 22 -2.51 4.55 -15.16
N LEU A 23 -2.20 4.31 -16.44
CA LEU A 23 -1.25 3.26 -16.83
C LEU A 23 0.18 3.64 -16.44
N THR A 24 0.54 4.91 -16.61
CA THR A 24 1.85 5.43 -16.20
C THR A 24 2.05 5.32 -14.69
N GLN A 25 1.07 5.71 -13.89
CA GLN A 25 1.14 5.59 -12.43
C GLN A 25 1.32 4.13 -11.98
N LYS A 26 0.52 3.21 -12.57
CA LYS A 26 0.66 1.76 -12.32
C LYS A 26 2.06 1.27 -12.70
N HIS A 27 2.56 1.66 -13.87
CA HIS A 27 3.90 1.28 -14.34
C HIS A 27 5.01 1.75 -13.40
N ILE A 28 4.98 3.02 -12.97
CA ILE A 28 5.97 3.59 -12.04
C ILE A 28 6.01 2.80 -10.72
N CYS A 29 4.83 2.57 -10.11
CA CYS A 29 4.70 1.77 -8.89
C CYS A 29 5.20 0.33 -9.10
N HIS A 30 4.74 -0.35 -10.15
CA HIS A 30 5.06 -1.77 -10.39
C HIS A 30 6.55 -1.99 -10.64
N GLU A 31 7.19 -1.17 -11.48
CA GLU A 31 8.63 -1.32 -11.75
C GLU A 31 9.46 -1.01 -10.51
N ALA A 32 9.14 0.06 -9.77
CA ALA A 32 9.83 0.35 -8.50
C ALA A 32 9.66 -0.80 -7.49
N VAL A 33 8.45 -1.35 -7.35
CA VAL A 33 8.19 -2.48 -6.45
C VAL A 33 8.96 -3.73 -6.87
N LYS A 34 8.98 -4.03 -8.17
CA LYS A 34 9.72 -5.16 -8.74
C LYS A 34 11.21 -5.08 -8.46
N PHE A 35 11.82 -3.90 -8.60
CA PHE A 35 13.25 -3.73 -8.30
C PHE A 35 13.58 -3.86 -6.80
N VAL A 36 12.67 -3.45 -5.92
CA VAL A 36 12.93 -3.41 -4.48
C VAL A 36 12.52 -4.73 -3.80
N TRP A 37 11.28 -5.18 -4.00
CA TRP A 37 10.68 -6.32 -3.31
C TRP A 37 10.53 -7.58 -4.16
N GLY A 38 10.85 -7.55 -5.45
CA GLY A 38 10.73 -8.69 -6.37
C GLY A 38 9.45 -8.68 -7.18
N VAL A 39 9.42 -9.47 -8.27
CA VAL A 39 8.27 -9.57 -9.19
C VAL A 39 7.05 -10.15 -8.49
N GLU A 40 7.26 -11.09 -7.56
CA GLU A 40 6.20 -11.76 -6.80
C GLU A 40 5.42 -10.75 -5.96
N ALA A 41 6.10 -9.74 -5.40
CA ALA A 41 5.50 -8.69 -4.58
C ALA A 41 4.43 -7.89 -5.32
N VAL A 42 4.59 -7.71 -6.64
CA VAL A 42 3.63 -7.00 -7.50
C VAL A 42 2.30 -7.76 -7.52
N GLY A 43 2.33 -9.08 -7.68
CA GLY A 43 1.13 -9.92 -7.71
C GLY A 43 0.52 -10.16 -6.33
N GLU A 44 1.37 -10.25 -5.30
CA GLU A 44 0.97 -10.53 -3.91
C GLU A 44 0.35 -9.31 -3.22
N CYS A 45 0.98 -8.14 -3.34
CA CYS A 45 0.70 -7.02 -2.44
C CYS A 45 -0.06 -5.85 -3.06
N ILE A 46 0.09 -5.60 -4.36
CA ILE A 46 -0.52 -4.43 -5.01
C ILE A 46 -2.05 -4.56 -5.14
N PRO A 47 -2.62 -5.74 -5.42
CA PRO A 47 -4.06 -5.91 -5.31
C PRO A 47 -4.48 -5.74 -3.85
N LEU A 48 -5.12 -4.62 -3.53
CA LEU A 48 -5.79 -4.42 -2.25
C LEU A 48 -7.08 -5.25 -2.27
N ARG A 49 -7.06 -6.42 -1.63
CA ARG A 49 -8.16 -7.40 -1.69
C ARG A 49 -8.93 -7.53 -0.40
N ASP A 50 -8.27 -7.31 0.73
CA ASP A 50 -8.89 -7.46 2.03
C ASP A 50 -9.49 -6.13 2.51
N GLU A 51 -10.72 -6.21 2.98
CA GLU A 51 -11.49 -5.09 3.54
C GLU A 51 -10.74 -4.39 4.69
N ILE A 52 -9.95 -5.16 5.45
CA ILE A 52 -9.16 -4.67 6.58
C ILE A 52 -8.08 -3.70 6.09
N SER A 53 -7.24 -4.10 5.12
CA SER A 53 -6.18 -3.24 4.57
C SER A 53 -6.75 -1.98 3.92
N LEU A 54 -7.94 -2.08 3.33
CA LEU A 54 -8.62 -0.95 2.72
C LEU A 54 -9.15 0.04 3.78
N GLN A 55 -9.74 -0.47 4.86
CA GLN A 55 -10.16 0.36 5.98
C GLN A 55 -8.95 1.07 6.62
N GLU A 56 -7.85 0.35 6.84
CA GLU A 56 -6.60 0.94 7.34
C GLU A 56 -6.05 2.03 6.42
N LEU A 57 -6.11 1.83 5.10
CA LEU A 57 -5.74 2.86 4.14
C LEU A 57 -6.60 4.13 4.32
N CYS A 58 -7.91 3.99 4.50
CA CYS A 58 -8.80 5.13 4.73
C CYS A 58 -8.54 5.81 6.08
N GLU A 59 -8.22 5.06 7.13
CA GLU A 59 -7.81 5.60 8.43
C GLU A 59 -6.47 6.36 8.35
N SER A 60 -5.51 5.84 7.59
CA SER A 60 -4.26 6.56 7.30
C SER A 60 -4.54 7.84 6.50
N ALA A 61 -5.44 7.80 5.51
CA ALA A 61 -5.82 8.97 4.72
C ALA A 61 -6.42 10.09 5.60
N TYR A 62 -7.29 9.74 6.57
CA TYR A 62 -7.79 10.69 7.57
C TYR A 62 -6.66 11.43 8.28
N SER A 63 -5.68 10.69 8.79
CA SER A 63 -4.59 11.25 9.58
C SER A 63 -3.68 12.19 8.78
N LEU A 64 -3.55 11.93 7.47
CA LEU A 64 -2.61 12.65 6.60
C LEU A 64 -3.24 13.83 5.85
N MET A 65 -4.53 13.70 5.51
CA MET A 65 -5.21 14.52 4.51
C MET A 65 -6.58 15.04 4.98
N GLY A 66 -7.11 14.56 6.10
CA GLY A 66 -8.33 15.07 6.73
C GLY A 66 -9.58 14.22 6.49
N GLU A 67 -10.67 14.63 7.15
CA GLU A 67 -11.97 13.94 7.19
C GLU A 67 -12.59 13.75 5.81
N ASP A 68 -12.59 14.79 4.97
CA ASP A 68 -13.20 14.73 3.63
C ASP A 68 -12.61 13.60 2.76
N ILE A 69 -11.29 13.36 2.84
CA ILE A 69 -10.63 12.31 2.07
C ILE A 69 -10.97 10.92 2.61
N GLN A 70 -11.10 10.79 3.93
CA GLN A 70 -11.56 9.54 4.55
C GLN A 70 -12.97 9.19 4.13
N GLU A 71 -13.90 10.15 4.15
CA GLU A 71 -15.29 9.93 3.75
C GLU A 71 -15.38 9.43 2.30
N LYS A 72 -14.62 10.05 1.39
CA LYS A 72 -14.53 9.59 -0.01
C LYS A 72 -13.95 8.18 -0.12
N CYS A 73 -12.91 7.88 0.66
CA CYS A 73 -12.28 6.57 0.71
C CYS A 73 -13.26 5.47 1.16
N LEU A 74 -13.98 5.71 2.26
CA LEU A 74 -15.00 4.78 2.78
C LEU A 74 -16.18 4.62 1.82
N LYS A 75 -16.61 5.70 1.16
CA LYS A 75 -17.65 5.63 0.15
C LYS A 75 -17.22 4.78 -1.06
N GLY A 76 -15.98 4.96 -1.54
CA GLY A 76 -15.44 4.14 -2.63
C GLY A 76 -15.39 2.65 -2.30
N LEU A 77 -15.11 2.32 -1.02
CA LEU A 77 -15.21 0.96 -0.48
C LEU A 77 -16.63 0.40 -0.56
N GLU A 78 -17.61 1.14 -0.06
CA GLU A 78 -19.03 0.75 -0.08
C GLU A 78 -19.56 0.55 -1.51
N GLU A 79 -19.09 1.37 -2.45
CA GLU A 79 -19.48 1.31 -3.86
C GLU A 79 -18.73 0.22 -4.66
N GLY A 80 -17.75 -0.47 -4.05
CA GLY A 80 -16.98 -1.52 -4.70
C GLY A 80 -16.07 -1.01 -5.81
N VAL A 81 -15.57 0.22 -5.70
CA VAL A 81 -14.61 0.81 -6.64
C VAL A 81 -13.30 0.00 -6.61
N GLU A 82 -12.64 -0.17 -7.74
CA GLU A 82 -11.33 -0.83 -7.78
C GLU A 82 -10.28 0.03 -7.05
N PHE A 83 -9.70 -0.52 -5.98
CA PHE A 83 -8.59 0.12 -5.27
C PHE A 83 -7.27 -0.34 -5.85
N HIS A 84 -6.59 0.57 -6.54
CA HIS A 84 -5.18 0.40 -6.87
C HIS A 84 -4.37 1.50 -6.16
N PRO A 85 -3.33 1.15 -5.39
CA PRO A 85 -2.62 2.11 -4.53
C PRO A 85 -1.99 3.27 -5.30
N SER A 86 -1.62 3.07 -6.57
CA SER A 86 -1.06 4.13 -7.42
C SER A 86 -2.10 5.02 -8.10
N THR A 87 -3.40 4.71 -8.02
CA THR A 87 -4.45 5.52 -8.68
C THR A 87 -5.55 5.98 -7.72
N VAL A 88 -5.56 5.47 -6.48
CA VAL A 88 -6.57 5.79 -5.45
C VAL A 88 -6.68 7.28 -5.16
N SER A 89 -5.58 8.04 -5.24
CA SER A 89 -5.60 9.50 -5.09
C SER A 89 -6.54 10.16 -6.10
N TYR A 90 -6.50 9.73 -7.36
CA TYR A 90 -7.34 10.30 -8.40
C TYR A 90 -8.74 9.72 -8.44
N SER A 91 -8.85 8.40 -8.36
CA SER A 91 -10.13 7.72 -8.56
C SER A 91 -11.04 7.78 -7.35
N ILE A 92 -10.49 8.08 -6.16
CA ILE A 92 -11.23 8.05 -4.90
C ILE A 92 -10.99 9.32 -4.08
N PHE A 93 -9.75 9.73 -3.83
CA PHE A 93 -9.51 10.93 -3.01
C PHE A 93 -9.92 12.23 -3.72
N GLU A 94 -9.78 12.26 -5.05
CA GLU A 94 -10.06 13.40 -5.91
C GLU A 94 -9.41 14.69 -5.38
N ASP A 95 -8.13 14.60 -5.03
CA ASP A 95 -7.38 15.63 -4.30
C ASP A 95 -6.40 16.39 -5.19
N GLU A 96 -6.88 16.92 -6.31
CA GLU A 96 -6.06 17.55 -7.37
C GLU A 96 -5.06 18.60 -6.86
N GLU A 97 -5.41 19.37 -5.82
CA GLU A 97 -4.51 20.37 -5.22
C GLU A 97 -3.25 19.75 -4.62
N ASN A 98 -3.33 18.51 -4.11
CA ASN A 98 -2.18 17.78 -3.58
C ASN A 98 -1.28 17.21 -4.68
N HIS A 99 -1.64 17.33 -5.95
CA HIS A 99 -0.85 16.83 -7.07
C HIS A 99 -0.01 17.91 -7.76
N MET A 100 -0.01 19.14 -7.24
CA MET A 100 0.78 20.25 -7.76
C MET A 100 2.17 20.34 -7.10
N ASP A 101 3.20 20.76 -7.82
CA ASP A 101 4.51 21.13 -7.24
C ASP A 101 5.16 22.27 -8.03
N TYR A 102 5.20 23.46 -7.43
CA TYR A 102 5.68 24.66 -8.11
C TYR A 102 7.15 24.98 -7.83
N PHE A 103 7.90 24.07 -7.21
CA PHE A 103 9.32 24.28 -6.88
C PHE A 103 10.16 24.52 -8.12
N THR A 104 9.87 23.77 -9.17
CA THR A 104 10.42 24.00 -10.50
C THR A 104 9.40 24.73 -11.35
N CYS A 105 9.87 25.50 -12.33
CA CYS A 105 9.00 26.23 -13.24
C CYS A 105 9.56 26.09 -14.65
N PRO A 106 8.94 25.26 -15.50
CA PRO A 106 9.44 24.93 -16.83
C PRO A 106 9.23 26.07 -17.85
N ILE A 107 8.56 27.15 -17.47
CA ILE A 107 8.27 28.31 -18.33
C ILE A 107 9.55 29.08 -18.65
N LYS A 108 9.86 29.18 -19.95
CA LYS A 108 11.10 29.80 -20.44
C LYS A 108 11.05 31.32 -20.43
N LYS A 109 9.88 31.92 -20.70
CA LYS A 109 9.76 33.38 -20.81
C LYS A 109 9.58 34.02 -19.44
N GLY A 110 10.58 34.80 -19.02
CA GLY A 110 10.64 35.40 -17.68
C GLY A 110 9.39 36.18 -17.27
N SER A 111 8.83 37.01 -18.16
CA SER A 111 7.65 37.84 -17.87
C SER A 111 6.36 37.04 -17.65
N ASP A 112 6.32 35.77 -18.06
CA ASP A 112 5.15 34.91 -17.94
C ASP A 112 5.25 33.96 -16.75
N ARG A 113 6.46 33.81 -16.17
CA ARG A 113 6.69 32.95 -14.99
C ARG A 113 5.84 33.38 -13.79
N ASP A 114 5.65 34.69 -13.58
CA ASP A 114 4.98 35.20 -12.38
C ASP A 114 3.51 34.82 -12.26
N TRP A 115 2.83 34.53 -13.37
CA TRP A 115 1.41 34.16 -13.37
C TRP A 115 1.16 32.70 -13.75
N ILE A 116 2.07 32.09 -14.54
CA ILE A 116 1.96 30.67 -14.89
C ILE A 116 2.57 29.80 -13.80
N CYS A 117 3.68 30.19 -13.18
CA CYS A 117 4.29 29.38 -12.15
C CYS A 117 3.70 29.73 -10.79
N GLY A 118 3.48 28.72 -9.95
CA GLY A 118 3.03 28.93 -8.59
C GLY A 118 4.14 29.46 -7.68
N ASP A 119 3.85 29.51 -6.39
CA ASP A 119 4.87 29.86 -5.39
C ASP A 119 5.86 28.70 -5.29
N LYS A 120 7.16 28.97 -5.49
CA LYS A 120 8.22 27.94 -5.38
C LYS A 120 8.30 27.23 -4.03
N ASN A 121 7.68 27.79 -2.99
CA ASN A 121 7.60 27.17 -1.66
C ASN A 121 6.39 26.25 -1.52
N ASP A 122 5.47 26.26 -2.49
CA ASP A 122 4.25 25.47 -2.50
C ASP A 122 4.50 24.16 -3.28
N ARG A 123 4.68 23.08 -2.51
CA ARG A 123 5.09 21.76 -3.01
C ARG A 123 4.18 20.62 -2.54
N PRO A 124 2.85 20.75 -2.66
CA PRO A 124 1.94 19.85 -1.98
C PRO A 124 2.07 18.40 -2.43
N ALA A 125 2.42 18.13 -3.71
CA ALA A 125 2.72 16.77 -4.19
C ALA A 125 3.95 16.17 -3.49
N TYR A 126 5.06 16.89 -3.46
CA TYR A 126 6.25 16.40 -2.79
C TYR A 126 6.02 16.22 -1.28
N GLU A 127 5.36 17.17 -0.61
CA GLU A 127 5.06 17.07 0.82
C GLU A 127 4.13 15.90 1.16
N THR A 128 3.11 15.66 0.33
CA THR A 128 2.18 14.54 0.47
C THR A 128 2.90 13.21 0.21
N SER A 129 3.80 13.14 -0.77
CA SER A 129 4.65 11.97 -0.99
C SER A 129 5.48 11.63 0.26
N LEU A 130 6.05 12.64 0.94
CA LEU A 130 6.84 12.43 2.15
C LEU A 130 5.99 11.95 3.32
N LYS A 131 4.73 12.37 3.42
CA LYS A 131 3.78 11.87 4.41
C LYS A 131 3.54 10.37 4.19
N TRP A 132 3.20 9.96 2.97
CA TRP A 132 2.96 8.55 2.65
C TRP A 132 4.20 7.67 2.74
N PHE A 133 5.39 8.17 2.40
CA PHE A 133 6.63 7.43 2.66
C PHE A 133 6.87 7.19 4.15
N ARG A 134 6.49 8.13 5.04
CA ARG A 134 6.56 7.89 6.49
C ARG A 134 5.57 6.80 6.92
N GLU A 135 4.37 6.76 6.38
CA GLU A 135 3.43 5.67 6.63
C GLU A 135 3.97 4.33 6.13
N ALA A 136 4.58 4.28 4.94
CA ALA A 136 5.23 3.07 4.43
C ALA A 136 6.38 2.59 5.34
N GLU A 137 7.20 3.50 5.85
CA GLU A 137 8.24 3.21 6.84
C GLU A 137 7.67 2.67 8.16
N ASN A 138 6.44 3.04 8.51
CA ASN A 138 5.72 2.64 9.71
C ASN A 138 4.71 1.50 9.46
N ALA A 139 4.70 0.90 8.29
CA ALA A 139 3.68 -0.08 7.94
C ALA A 139 3.77 -1.35 8.81
N PRO A 140 2.63 -1.99 9.11
CA PRO A 140 2.56 -3.18 9.95
C PRO A 140 3.10 -4.45 9.27
N ASP A 141 3.13 -4.48 7.94
CA ASP A 141 3.56 -5.62 7.15
C ASP A 141 4.12 -5.19 5.78
N ARG A 142 4.60 -6.19 5.01
CA ARG A 142 5.20 -5.99 3.68
C ARG A 142 4.21 -5.41 2.67
N CYS A 143 2.98 -5.89 2.62
CA CYS A 143 2.03 -5.48 1.60
C CYS A 143 1.46 -4.10 1.90
N THR A 144 1.14 -3.80 3.16
CA THR A 144 0.78 -2.44 3.58
C THR A 144 1.91 -1.45 3.28
N ARG A 145 3.18 -1.84 3.51
CA ARG A 145 4.34 -1.01 3.13
C ARG A 145 4.36 -0.72 1.63
N ILE A 146 4.18 -1.75 0.80
CA ILE A 146 4.18 -1.62 -0.65
C ILE A 146 3.02 -0.73 -1.13
N ASN A 147 1.84 -0.87 -0.53
CA ASN A 147 0.67 -0.07 -0.88
C ASN A 147 0.88 1.41 -0.55
N TYR A 148 1.34 1.72 0.66
CA TYR A 148 1.69 3.10 1.03
C TYR A 148 2.86 3.65 0.21
N PHE A 149 3.84 2.81 -0.14
CA PHE A 149 4.91 3.19 -1.05
C PHE A 149 4.39 3.55 -2.45
N CYS A 150 3.46 2.77 -3.01
CA CYS A 150 2.88 3.05 -4.32
C CYS A 150 1.99 4.30 -4.34
N LEU A 151 1.28 4.56 -3.24
CA LEU A 151 0.55 5.81 -3.07
C LEU A 151 1.51 7.01 -2.96
N ALA A 152 2.58 6.90 -2.17
CA ALA A 152 3.64 7.91 -2.11
C ALA A 152 4.31 8.13 -3.48
N ALA A 153 4.54 7.05 -4.22
CA ALA A 153 5.13 7.08 -5.55
C ALA A 153 4.29 7.87 -6.54
N SER A 154 2.97 7.83 -6.42
CA SER A 154 2.07 8.62 -7.26
C SER A 154 2.31 10.12 -7.05
N TYR A 155 2.18 10.61 -5.82
CA TYR A 155 2.47 12.02 -5.50
C TYR A 155 3.91 12.43 -5.82
N TYR A 156 4.89 11.53 -5.61
CA TYR A 156 6.28 11.80 -5.97
C TYR A 156 6.45 11.96 -7.48
N ALA A 157 5.84 11.10 -8.29
CA ALA A 157 5.87 11.21 -9.74
C ALA A 157 5.25 12.55 -10.20
N ASP A 158 4.17 12.98 -9.54
CA ASP A 158 3.50 14.25 -9.85
C ASP A 158 4.37 15.46 -9.53
N SER A 159 5.14 15.38 -8.45
CA SER A 159 6.13 16.41 -8.09
C SER A 159 7.26 16.58 -9.12
N GLU A 160 7.46 15.57 -9.98
CA GLU A 160 8.46 15.56 -11.04
C GLU A 160 7.85 15.85 -12.43
N ASN A 161 6.52 16.02 -12.53
CA ASN A 161 5.83 16.29 -13.79
C ASN A 161 5.81 17.79 -14.11
N SER A 162 6.35 18.17 -15.27
CA SER A 162 6.37 19.55 -15.74
C SER A 162 4.98 20.18 -15.94
N LEU A 163 3.95 19.36 -16.20
CA LEU A 163 2.56 19.80 -16.35
C LEU A 163 1.90 20.16 -15.01
N ARG A 164 2.44 19.66 -13.89
CA ARG A 164 2.00 20.01 -12.52
C ARG A 164 2.83 21.08 -11.84
N ALA A 165 3.85 21.57 -12.55
CA ALA A 165 4.69 22.68 -12.14
C ALA A 165 4.17 24.06 -12.60
N VAL A 166 2.94 24.11 -13.13
CA VAL A 166 2.36 25.27 -13.79
C VAL A 166 0.86 25.40 -13.46
N LYS A 167 0.37 26.63 -13.47
CA LYS A 167 -1.03 27.03 -13.36
C LYS A 167 -1.58 27.35 -14.75
N HIS A 168 -2.90 27.38 -14.87
CA HIS A 168 -3.60 27.88 -16.06
C HIS A 168 -3.27 27.17 -17.38
N VAL A 169 -2.71 25.96 -17.32
CA VAL A 169 -2.55 25.10 -18.49
C VAL A 169 -3.94 24.58 -18.89
N GLY A 170 -4.27 24.63 -20.17
CA GLY A 170 -5.54 24.08 -20.65
C GLY A 170 -5.60 22.56 -20.45
N ASN A 171 -6.76 22.04 -19.99
CA ASN A 171 -6.95 20.61 -19.70
C ASN A 171 -6.59 19.71 -20.89
N ASP A 172 -6.94 20.12 -22.11
CA ASP A 172 -6.63 19.39 -23.35
C ASP A 172 -5.12 19.09 -23.49
N CYS A 173 -4.25 19.97 -23.01
CA CYS A 173 -2.80 19.76 -23.06
C CYS A 173 -2.38 18.63 -22.12
N VAL A 174 -2.87 18.66 -20.87
CA VAL A 174 -2.53 17.66 -19.85
C VAL A 174 -3.03 16.29 -20.28
N GLU A 175 -4.31 16.18 -20.61
CA GLU A 175 -4.96 14.93 -21.02
C GLU A 175 -4.31 14.32 -22.27
N THR A 176 -3.98 15.14 -23.28
CA THR A 176 -3.39 14.65 -24.52
C THR A 176 -1.97 14.14 -24.31
N ILE A 177 -1.15 14.85 -23.53
CA ILE A 177 0.22 14.41 -23.24
C ILE A 177 0.17 13.12 -22.44
N GLU A 178 -0.62 13.05 -21.36
CA GLU A 178 -0.72 11.86 -20.51
C GLU A 178 -1.26 10.66 -21.27
N ALA A 179 -2.32 10.82 -22.07
CA ALA A 179 -2.82 9.74 -22.92
C ALA A 179 -1.77 9.26 -23.93
N SER A 180 -0.90 10.15 -24.42
CA SER A 180 0.21 9.76 -25.27
C SER A 180 1.27 8.96 -24.52
N ILE A 181 1.55 9.30 -23.27
CA ILE A 181 2.51 8.59 -22.41
C ILE A 181 1.98 7.20 -22.07
N ASP A 182 0.72 7.12 -21.63
CA ASP A 182 0.03 5.86 -21.32
C ASP A 182 0.06 4.91 -22.52
N ARG A 183 -0.23 5.41 -23.73
CA ARG A 183 -0.10 4.60 -24.96
C ARG A 183 1.34 4.13 -25.21
N SER A 184 2.35 4.95 -24.95
CA SER A 184 3.75 4.52 -25.13
C SER A 184 4.13 3.41 -24.16
N ILE A 185 3.70 3.51 -22.90
CA ILE A 185 3.93 2.50 -21.86
C ILE A 185 3.18 1.20 -22.17
N ASP A 186 1.90 1.29 -22.54
CA ASP A 186 1.05 0.14 -22.89
C ASP A 186 1.61 -0.65 -24.09
N ASN A 187 2.18 0.06 -25.07
CA ASN A 187 2.86 -0.56 -26.22
C ASN A 187 4.28 -1.08 -25.89
N GLY A 188 4.75 -0.98 -24.65
CA GLY A 188 6.07 -1.44 -24.23
C GLY A 188 7.23 -0.69 -24.89
N LEU A 189 7.04 0.58 -25.27
CA LEU A 189 8.10 1.39 -25.89
C LEU A 189 9.13 1.81 -24.83
N SER A 190 10.41 1.52 -25.07
CA SER A 190 11.50 1.90 -24.17
C SER A 190 12.01 3.33 -24.37
N ASP A 191 11.81 3.89 -25.57
CA ASP A 191 12.22 5.24 -25.94
C ASP A 191 11.04 5.98 -26.57
N TRP A 192 10.58 7.02 -25.89
CA TRP A 192 9.43 7.81 -26.31
C TRP A 192 9.50 9.22 -25.74
N SER A 193 8.82 10.14 -26.41
CA SER A 193 8.53 11.47 -25.90
C SER A 193 7.10 11.85 -26.27
N ALA A 194 6.38 12.44 -25.33
CA ALA A 194 5.03 12.94 -25.51
C ALA A 194 5.08 14.44 -25.28
N ASN A 195 4.88 15.24 -26.33
CA ASN A 195 4.94 16.69 -26.22
C ASN A 195 3.99 17.36 -27.22
N MET A 196 3.45 18.51 -26.83
CA MET A 196 2.62 19.34 -27.69
C MET A 196 2.77 20.81 -27.34
N LEU A 197 2.24 21.68 -28.21
CA LEU A 197 2.12 23.10 -27.90
C LEU A 197 0.96 23.29 -26.94
N CYS A 198 1.25 23.78 -25.74
CA CYS A 198 0.26 24.03 -24.70
C CYS A 198 0.02 25.52 -24.56
N ARG A 199 -1.26 25.89 -24.58
CA ARG A 199 -1.73 27.25 -24.34
C ARG A 199 -2.02 27.42 -22.85
N PHE A 200 -1.52 28.52 -22.33
CA PHE A 200 -1.76 29.02 -20.99
C PHE A 200 -2.61 30.26 -21.12
N ASP A 201 -3.77 30.27 -20.46
CA ASP A 201 -4.74 31.35 -20.56
C ASP A 201 -5.16 31.80 -19.16
N ASN A 202 -5.02 33.08 -18.87
CA ASN A 202 -5.38 33.65 -17.59
C ASN A 202 -6.47 34.72 -17.72
N GLU A 203 -7.71 34.29 -17.57
CA GLU A 203 -8.88 35.15 -17.39
C GLU A 203 -9.01 35.64 -15.93
N MET A 204 -7.99 36.32 -15.36
CA MET A 204 -8.21 36.97 -14.06
C MET A 204 -9.22 38.10 -14.24
N ARG A 205 -10.32 38.06 -13.47
CA ARG A 205 -11.32 39.13 -13.41
C ARG A 205 -10.66 40.49 -13.14
N GLY A 206 -10.57 41.32 -14.17
CA GLY A 206 -10.08 42.70 -14.08
C GLY A 206 -8.63 42.94 -14.50
N SER A 207 -7.88 41.94 -14.97
CA SER A 207 -6.57 42.16 -15.62
C SER A 207 -6.66 42.10 -17.14
N THR A 208 -5.60 42.55 -17.83
CA THR A 208 -5.45 42.31 -19.27
C THR A 208 -5.35 40.81 -19.53
N HIS A 209 -6.14 40.31 -20.48
CA HIS A 209 -6.04 38.94 -21.01
C HIS A 209 -4.59 38.63 -21.38
N ARG A 210 -4.06 37.49 -20.93
CA ARG A 210 -2.70 37.04 -21.26
C ARG A 210 -2.75 35.63 -21.79
N ASP A 211 -2.22 35.47 -23.00
CA ASP A 211 -1.98 34.19 -23.63
C ASP A 211 -0.49 33.92 -23.71
N TYR A 212 -0.11 32.67 -23.43
CA TYR A 212 1.23 32.19 -23.63
C TYR A 212 1.20 30.77 -24.19
N ASP A 213 2.01 30.51 -25.20
CA ASP A 213 2.16 29.17 -25.77
C ASP A 213 3.57 28.64 -25.51
N GLN A 214 3.68 27.44 -24.99
CA GLN A 214 4.95 26.74 -24.85
C GLN A 214 4.80 25.26 -25.17
N ARG A 215 5.82 24.69 -25.83
CA ARG A 215 5.91 23.24 -25.98
C ARG A 215 6.21 22.61 -24.61
N MET A 216 5.28 21.81 -24.13
CA MET A 216 5.37 21.04 -22.89
C MET A 216 5.38 19.55 -23.22
N GLY A 217 5.91 18.73 -22.33
CA GLY A 217 5.92 17.29 -22.53
C GLY A 217 6.88 16.56 -21.63
N GLU A 218 6.75 15.24 -21.67
CA GLU A 218 7.56 14.31 -20.90
C GLU A 218 8.20 13.27 -21.82
N SER A 219 9.14 12.51 -21.27
CA SER A 219 9.85 11.45 -21.99
C SER A 219 10.08 10.24 -21.10
N SER A 220 10.45 9.12 -21.73
CA SER A 220 10.89 7.91 -21.01
C SER A 220 12.02 8.21 -20.02
N SER A 221 12.88 9.20 -20.31
CA SER A 221 13.94 9.62 -19.39
C SER A 221 13.43 10.23 -18.08
N THR A 222 12.29 10.94 -18.10
CA THR A 222 11.66 11.45 -16.87
C THR A 222 11.13 10.29 -16.04
N VAL A 223 10.36 9.39 -16.64
CA VAL A 223 9.76 8.22 -15.96
C VAL A 223 10.85 7.31 -15.39
N ASN A 224 11.91 7.03 -16.16
CA ASN A 224 13.04 6.21 -15.69
C ASN A 224 13.77 6.86 -14.51
N ARG A 225 13.91 8.20 -14.50
CA ARG A 225 14.49 8.93 -13.36
C ARG A 225 13.62 8.80 -12.12
N ILE A 226 12.30 8.92 -12.27
CA ILE A 226 11.34 8.74 -11.17
C ILE A 226 11.46 7.33 -10.60
N ILE A 227 11.42 6.29 -11.45
CA ILE A 227 11.57 4.88 -11.03
C ILE A 227 12.90 4.66 -10.30
N ALA A 228 14.00 5.22 -10.80
CA ALA A 228 15.30 5.10 -10.16
C ALA A 228 15.32 5.73 -8.75
N ASN A 229 14.78 6.94 -8.60
CA ASN A 229 14.69 7.63 -7.31
C ASN A 229 13.79 6.86 -6.32
N LEU A 230 12.65 6.36 -6.79
CA LEU A 230 11.75 5.53 -6.01
C LEU A 230 12.39 4.20 -5.60
N THR A 231 13.19 3.60 -6.49
CA THR A 231 13.93 2.37 -6.17
C THR A 231 14.92 2.60 -5.04
N ILE A 232 15.67 3.71 -5.08
CA ILE A 232 16.58 4.09 -3.98
C ILE A 232 15.79 4.25 -2.68
N ARG A 233 14.69 5.00 -2.71
CA ARG A 233 13.84 5.21 -1.53
C ARG A 233 13.25 3.89 -0.99
N GLY A 234 12.81 3.00 -1.88
CA GLY A 234 12.31 1.68 -1.53
C GLY A 234 13.38 0.80 -0.88
N LEU A 235 14.62 0.84 -1.38
CA LEU A 235 15.74 0.11 -0.77
C LEU A 235 16.05 0.61 0.66
N GLU A 236 15.92 1.91 0.93
CA GLU A 236 16.10 2.48 2.27
C GLU A 236 15.05 2.02 3.30
N MET A 237 13.86 1.58 2.84
CA MET A 237 12.76 1.14 3.70
C MET A 237 12.56 -0.39 3.69
N LYS A 238 13.03 -1.10 2.67
CA LYS A 238 12.81 -2.54 2.48
C LYS A 238 13.12 -3.34 3.74
N ASP A 239 14.29 -3.09 4.33
CA ASP A 239 14.82 -3.84 5.47
C ASP A 239 14.49 -3.21 6.83
N ARG A 240 13.68 -2.13 6.85
CA ARG A 240 13.23 -1.55 8.12
C ARG A 240 12.26 -2.51 8.81
N ALA A 241 12.40 -2.63 10.12
CA ALA A 241 11.44 -3.37 10.94
C ALA A 241 10.02 -2.87 10.69
N TYR A 242 9.06 -3.79 10.63
CA TYR A 242 7.65 -3.42 10.52
C TYR A 242 7.16 -2.88 11.86
N LYS A 243 6.07 -2.12 11.86
CA LYS A 243 5.39 -1.69 13.09
C LYS A 243 4.05 -2.39 13.20
N PRO A 244 4.05 -3.71 13.41
CA PRO A 244 2.85 -4.51 13.44
C PRO A 244 1.91 -4.07 14.56
N ARG A 245 0.64 -4.47 14.45
CA ARG A 245 -0.41 -4.13 15.41
C ARG A 245 -0.01 -4.54 16.83
N LYS A 246 -0.42 -3.75 17.82
CA LYS A 246 -0.20 -4.13 19.23
C LYS A 246 -1.04 -5.34 19.57
N GLY A 247 -0.39 -6.44 19.93
CA GLY A 247 -1.06 -7.65 20.39
C GLY A 247 -0.27 -8.91 20.06
N VAL A 248 -0.79 -10.02 20.58
CA VAL A 248 -0.32 -11.37 20.29
C VAL A 248 -1.23 -11.95 19.23
N ILE A 249 -0.65 -12.35 18.11
CA ILE A 249 -1.39 -13.01 17.04
C ILE A 249 -1.50 -14.48 17.38
N LEU A 250 -2.71 -15.03 17.32
CA LEU A 250 -2.97 -16.44 17.50
C LEU A 250 -3.50 -17.03 16.20
N LEU A 251 -2.63 -17.75 15.49
CA LEU A 251 -2.99 -18.54 14.32
C LEU A 251 -3.53 -19.90 14.77
N ALA A 252 -4.74 -20.23 14.36
CA ALA A 252 -5.33 -21.54 14.59
C ALA A 252 -6.34 -21.87 13.48
N ASN A 253 -6.53 -23.16 13.21
CA ASN A 253 -7.66 -23.64 12.42
C ASN A 253 -8.91 -23.68 13.30
N SER A 254 -10.08 -23.87 12.68
CA SER A 254 -11.37 -23.89 13.36
C SER A 254 -11.47 -24.88 14.53
N ILE A 255 -10.79 -26.02 14.45
CA ILE A 255 -10.79 -27.07 15.47
C ILE A 255 -9.92 -26.66 16.66
N ASP A 256 -8.69 -26.25 16.39
CA ASP A 256 -7.74 -25.86 17.44
C ASP A 256 -8.16 -24.56 18.13
N ALA A 257 -8.74 -23.61 17.39
CA ALA A 257 -9.30 -22.38 17.95
C ALA A 257 -10.44 -22.67 18.95
N ALA A 258 -11.38 -23.54 18.57
CA ALA A 258 -12.48 -23.94 19.45
C ALA A 258 -11.97 -24.63 20.73
N ASN A 259 -10.94 -25.47 20.60
CA ASN A 259 -10.32 -26.15 21.74
C ASN A 259 -9.46 -25.22 22.61
N ALA A 260 -9.09 -24.04 22.11
CA ALA A 260 -8.23 -23.07 22.79
C ALA A 260 -8.99 -21.91 23.44
N ALA A 261 -10.34 -21.95 23.50
CA ALA A 261 -11.14 -20.88 24.08
C ALA A 261 -10.68 -20.49 25.50
N ASP A 262 -10.40 -21.48 26.36
CA ASP A 262 -9.88 -21.26 27.72
C ASP A 262 -8.48 -20.63 27.73
N PHE A 263 -7.64 -20.95 26.74
CA PHE A 263 -6.31 -20.37 26.61
C PHE A 263 -6.38 -18.90 26.20
N ILE A 264 -7.20 -18.59 25.20
CA ILE A 264 -7.43 -17.24 24.71
C ILE A 264 -8.01 -16.38 25.83
N GLN A 265 -9.02 -16.90 26.54
CA GLN A 265 -9.61 -16.24 27.70
C GLN A 265 -8.57 -16.01 28.80
N TYR A 266 -7.74 -17.01 29.11
CA TYR A 266 -6.66 -16.87 30.10
C TYR A 266 -5.68 -15.75 29.74
N LEU A 267 -5.28 -15.63 28.48
CA LEU A 267 -4.40 -14.54 28.02
C LEU A 267 -5.10 -13.18 28.16
N ARG A 268 -6.36 -13.07 27.73
CA ARG A 268 -7.16 -11.82 27.80
C ARG A 268 -7.41 -11.37 29.24
N GLU A 269 -7.76 -12.28 30.16
CA GLU A 269 -7.91 -12.00 31.60
C GLU A 269 -6.63 -11.47 32.23
N ASN A 270 -5.49 -11.82 31.63
CA ASN A 270 -4.20 -11.31 32.00
C ASN A 270 -3.79 -10.08 31.17
N SER A 271 -4.71 -9.32 30.59
CA SER A 271 -4.42 -8.08 29.85
C SER A 271 -3.55 -8.26 28.60
N VAL A 272 -3.50 -9.46 28.02
CA VAL A 272 -2.88 -9.67 26.70
C VAL A 272 -3.93 -9.41 25.62
N ASN A 273 -3.64 -8.50 24.69
CA ASN A 273 -4.49 -8.29 23.52
C ASN A 273 -4.26 -9.43 22.51
N VAL A 274 -5.16 -10.41 22.47
CA VAL A 274 -5.07 -11.55 21.54
C VAL A 274 -5.92 -11.30 20.32
N VAL A 275 -5.28 -11.30 19.15
CA VAL A 275 -5.91 -11.22 17.83
C VAL A 275 -5.89 -12.61 17.22
N GLU A 276 -7.07 -13.22 17.12
CA GLU A 276 -7.24 -14.54 16.50
C GLU A 276 -7.19 -14.38 14.97
N SER A 277 -6.56 -15.33 14.28
CA SER A 277 -6.35 -15.30 12.84
C SER A 277 -6.46 -16.71 12.25
N ASP A 278 -7.03 -16.80 11.05
CA ASP A 278 -6.85 -17.95 10.16
C ASP A 278 -5.55 -17.80 9.34
N ALA A 279 -5.26 -18.79 8.49
CA ALA A 279 -4.03 -18.79 7.69
C ALA A 279 -3.98 -17.71 6.60
N GLU A 280 -5.13 -17.20 6.14
CA GLU A 280 -5.22 -16.15 5.13
C GLU A 280 -4.91 -14.79 5.74
N ALA A 281 -5.63 -14.40 6.79
CA ALA A 281 -5.37 -13.18 7.55
C ALA A 281 -3.98 -13.19 8.19
N PHE A 282 -3.43 -14.37 8.49
CA PHE A 282 -2.11 -14.48 9.10
C PHE A 282 -0.99 -13.99 8.19
N GLN A 283 -1.18 -13.97 6.86
CA GLN A 283 -0.11 -13.52 5.95
C GLN A 283 0.31 -12.06 6.20
N THR A 284 -0.62 -11.21 6.63
CA THR A 284 -0.34 -9.81 7.01
C THR A 284 0.05 -9.70 8.49
N LEU A 285 -0.52 -10.54 9.35
CA LEU A 285 -0.28 -10.50 10.81
C LEU A 285 1.00 -11.21 11.26
N ARG A 286 1.62 -12.03 10.40
CA ARG A 286 2.83 -12.81 10.75
C ARG A 286 4.03 -11.95 11.11
N TYR A 287 4.01 -10.65 10.84
CA TYR A 287 5.08 -9.73 11.21
C TYR A 287 4.97 -9.28 12.66
N ASN A 288 3.93 -9.61 13.41
CA ASN A 288 3.78 -9.24 14.82
C ASN A 288 4.95 -9.67 15.72
N GLU A 289 5.27 -8.86 16.73
CA GLU A 289 6.35 -9.15 17.68
C GLU A 289 6.15 -10.50 18.39
N ASN A 290 4.90 -10.84 18.73
CA ASN A 290 4.55 -12.08 19.37
C ASN A 290 3.50 -12.83 18.55
N VAL A 291 3.86 -14.02 18.09
CA VAL A 291 3.00 -14.92 17.33
C VAL A 291 2.88 -16.25 18.06
N ILE A 292 1.65 -16.75 18.17
CA ILE A 292 1.34 -18.09 18.66
C ILE A 292 0.67 -18.85 17.50
N VAL A 293 1.17 -20.05 17.20
CA VAL A 293 0.58 -20.96 16.23
C VAL A 293 0.09 -22.20 16.97
N LEU A 294 -1.19 -22.53 16.80
CA LEU A 294 -1.81 -23.73 17.34
C LEU A 294 -1.99 -24.76 16.23
N GLY A 295 -1.32 -25.91 16.38
CA GLY A 295 -1.36 -27.01 15.41
C GLY A 295 0.00 -27.31 14.78
N GLY A 296 0.24 -28.60 14.50
CA GLY A 296 1.48 -29.07 13.86
C GLY A 296 1.45 -28.95 12.33
N GLN A 297 2.46 -29.51 11.66
CA GLN A 297 2.61 -29.50 10.20
C GLN A 297 1.45 -30.16 9.43
N ASN A 298 0.67 -31.02 10.11
CA ASN A 298 -0.51 -31.69 9.54
C ASN A 298 -1.83 -30.96 9.87
N ALA A 299 -1.78 -29.79 10.51
CA ALA A 299 -2.97 -29.02 10.85
C ALA A 299 -3.71 -28.56 9.57
N PRO A 300 -5.06 -28.64 9.55
CA PRO A 300 -5.84 -28.26 8.38
C PRO A 300 -5.87 -26.73 8.18
N GLU A 301 -6.59 -26.29 7.14
CA GLU A 301 -6.93 -24.88 6.90
C GLU A 301 -5.69 -23.98 6.76
N GLY A 302 -4.63 -24.49 6.12
CA GLY A 302 -3.39 -23.75 5.84
C GLY A 302 -2.45 -23.60 7.05
N VAL A 303 -2.89 -23.92 8.27
CA VAL A 303 -2.05 -23.81 9.48
C VAL A 303 -0.87 -24.76 9.43
N GLY A 304 -1.05 -25.97 8.89
CA GLY A 304 0.02 -26.94 8.73
C GLY A 304 1.17 -26.44 7.86
N GLU A 305 0.87 -25.67 6.81
CA GLU A 305 1.89 -25.07 5.94
C GLU A 305 2.73 -24.02 6.69
N VAL A 306 2.07 -23.18 7.48
CA VAL A 306 2.77 -22.20 8.33
C VAL A 306 3.62 -22.92 9.38
N SER A 307 3.07 -23.90 10.08
CA SER A 307 3.80 -24.68 11.07
C SER A 307 4.99 -25.39 10.46
N GLY A 308 4.85 -26.00 9.28
CA GLY A 308 5.94 -26.68 8.60
C GLY A 308 7.05 -25.73 8.12
N PHE A 309 6.71 -24.49 7.78
CA PHE A 309 7.72 -23.45 7.51
C PHE A 309 8.49 -23.04 8.77
N VAL A 310 7.82 -23.00 9.93
CA VAL A 310 8.42 -22.54 11.20
C VAL A 310 9.27 -23.64 11.85
N LEU A 311 8.83 -24.90 11.77
CA LEU A 311 9.45 -26.05 12.41
C LEU A 311 10.66 -26.54 11.59
N SER A 312 11.66 -27.10 12.28
CA SER A 312 12.69 -27.89 11.59
C SER A 312 12.18 -29.32 11.36
N GLN A 313 12.81 -30.04 10.43
CA GLN A 313 12.46 -31.43 10.14
C GLN A 313 12.41 -32.32 11.40
N ASP A 314 13.42 -32.24 12.27
CA ASP A 314 13.44 -33.00 13.53
C ASP A 314 12.26 -32.66 14.46
N GLN A 315 11.78 -31.42 14.44
CA GLN A 315 10.65 -30.96 15.25
C GLN A 315 9.34 -31.51 14.68
N GLU A 316 9.19 -31.49 13.35
CA GLU A 316 8.06 -32.12 12.67
C GLU A 316 8.00 -33.62 12.96
N GLU A 317 9.12 -34.34 12.83
CA GLU A 317 9.20 -35.77 13.09
C GLU A 317 8.84 -36.11 14.55
N SER A 318 9.21 -35.25 15.51
CA SER A 318 8.85 -35.42 16.92
C SER A 318 7.34 -35.31 17.19
N LEU A 319 6.60 -34.58 16.35
CA LEU A 319 5.14 -34.43 16.43
C LEU A 319 4.38 -35.60 15.80
N LEU A 320 5.05 -36.47 15.04
CA LEU A 320 4.43 -37.66 14.43
C LEU A 320 4.17 -38.78 15.44
N GLN A 321 4.77 -38.71 16.64
CA GLN A 321 4.59 -39.73 17.66
C GLN A 321 3.22 -39.59 18.34
N PRO A 322 2.44 -40.68 18.49
CA PRO A 322 1.15 -40.64 19.19
C PRO A 322 1.28 -40.05 20.60
N GLY A 323 0.44 -39.06 20.91
CA GLY A 323 0.44 -38.37 22.20
C GLY A 323 1.48 -37.26 22.34
N ALA A 324 2.31 -37.00 21.32
CA ALA A 324 3.24 -35.88 21.28
C ALA A 324 2.50 -34.55 21.47
N SER A 325 3.00 -33.72 22.36
CA SER A 325 2.43 -32.42 22.75
C SER A 325 3.59 -31.53 23.17
N MET A 326 4.01 -30.61 22.29
CA MET A 326 5.24 -29.84 22.46
C MET A 326 5.03 -28.34 22.22
N MET A 327 5.94 -27.55 22.79
CA MET A 327 6.08 -26.12 22.49
C MET A 327 7.45 -25.89 21.85
N PHE A 328 7.47 -25.21 20.71
CA PHE A 328 8.68 -24.74 20.06
C PHE A 328 8.71 -23.23 20.04
N GLN A 329 9.87 -22.63 20.27
CA GLN A 329 10.09 -21.19 20.16
C GLN A 329 11.08 -20.91 19.03
N LYS A 330 10.74 -19.96 18.17
CA LYS A 330 11.63 -19.40 17.15
C LYS A 330 11.69 -17.90 17.35
N SER A 331 12.81 -17.30 16.94
CA SER A 331 12.97 -15.86 16.96
C SER A 331 13.39 -15.35 15.60
N GLY A 332 12.96 -14.13 15.26
CA GLY A 332 13.46 -13.46 14.06
C GLY A 332 13.00 -14.06 12.73
N LEU A 333 11.87 -14.79 12.70
CA LEU A 333 11.49 -15.56 11.51
C LEU A 333 11.04 -14.67 10.35
N TRP A 334 10.17 -13.70 10.61
CA TRP A 334 9.67 -12.75 9.62
C TRP A 334 10.18 -11.32 9.84
N GLN A 335 10.56 -10.97 11.07
CA GLN A 335 11.24 -9.71 11.39
C GLN A 335 12.11 -9.80 12.65
N THR A 336 13.07 -8.89 12.78
CA THR A 336 13.94 -8.78 13.97
C THR A 336 13.13 -8.61 15.25
N GLN A 337 13.60 -9.19 16.36
CA GLN A 337 12.98 -9.15 17.70
C GLN A 337 11.62 -9.88 17.85
N GLN A 338 11.15 -10.53 16.79
CA GLN A 338 9.96 -11.36 16.86
C GLN A 338 10.19 -12.66 17.64
N ASN A 339 9.17 -13.10 18.37
CA ASN A 339 9.03 -14.43 18.98
C ASN A 339 7.83 -15.17 18.37
N VAL A 340 8.07 -16.40 17.91
CA VAL A 340 7.05 -17.30 17.37
C VAL A 340 6.99 -18.55 18.22
N TYR A 341 5.82 -18.84 18.77
CA TYR A 341 5.56 -20.02 19.60
C TYR A 341 4.66 -20.98 18.84
N VAL A 342 5.15 -22.19 18.57
CA VAL A 342 4.33 -23.27 17.99
C VAL A 342 3.94 -24.21 19.11
N LEU A 343 2.64 -24.27 19.41
CA LEU A 343 2.03 -25.20 20.35
C LEU A 343 1.33 -26.27 19.52
N ALA A 344 1.90 -27.46 19.46
CA ALA A 344 1.47 -28.49 18.53
C ALA A 344 1.49 -29.87 19.17
N GLY A 345 0.56 -30.70 18.73
CA GLY A 345 0.59 -32.13 19.02
C GLY A 345 0.23 -32.97 17.81
N HIS A 346 0.25 -34.29 18.00
CA HIS A 346 -0.09 -35.26 16.95
C HIS A 346 -1.55 -35.13 16.50
N THR A 347 -2.44 -34.82 17.45
CA THR A 347 -3.86 -34.55 17.23
C THR A 347 -4.26 -33.18 17.82
N ALA A 348 -5.46 -32.68 17.49
CA ALA A 348 -6.00 -31.46 18.09
C ALA A 348 -6.10 -31.54 19.63
N GLU A 349 -6.38 -32.72 20.18
CA GLU A 349 -6.39 -32.94 21.63
C GLU A 349 -4.97 -32.88 22.22
N ASP A 350 -3.96 -33.32 21.48
CA ASP A 350 -2.58 -33.21 21.91
C ASP A 350 -2.07 -31.76 21.80
N THR A 351 -2.49 -31.01 20.78
CA THR A 351 -2.32 -29.56 20.69
C THR A 351 -2.95 -28.86 21.89
N ARG A 352 -4.13 -29.32 22.35
CA ARG A 352 -4.78 -28.83 23.57
C ARG A 352 -3.88 -28.98 24.79
N ARG A 353 -3.34 -30.17 24.99
CA ARG A 353 -2.39 -30.44 26.09
C ARG A 353 -1.10 -29.61 25.97
N ALA A 354 -0.66 -29.30 24.76
CA ALA A 354 0.52 -28.48 24.53
C ALA A 354 0.32 -27.06 25.05
N TRP A 355 -0.80 -26.40 24.72
CA TRP A 355 -1.07 -25.06 25.25
C TRP A 355 -1.40 -25.10 26.74
N GLU A 356 -2.11 -26.11 27.24
CA GLU A 356 -2.46 -26.21 28.68
C GLU A 356 -1.22 -26.25 29.57
N SER A 357 -0.23 -27.05 29.18
CA SER A 357 1.02 -27.22 29.91
C SER A 357 1.93 -25.99 29.82
N ASN A 358 1.80 -25.18 28.76
CA ASN A 358 2.70 -24.06 28.48
C ASN A 358 2.09 -22.66 28.67
N LYS A 359 0.78 -22.53 28.96
CA LYS A 359 0.09 -21.23 29.01
C LYS A 359 0.73 -20.21 29.96
N LYS A 360 1.29 -20.64 31.09
CA LYS A 360 2.01 -19.77 32.04
C LYS A 360 3.32 -19.26 31.46
N THR A 361 4.07 -20.15 30.79
CA THR A 361 5.32 -19.81 30.11
C THR A 361 5.04 -18.79 29.01
N ILE A 362 4.07 -19.06 28.13
CA ILE A 362 3.66 -18.12 27.07
C ILE A 362 3.29 -16.76 27.66
N LEU A 363 2.43 -16.74 28.69
CA LEU A 363 2.03 -15.49 29.32
C LEU A 363 3.22 -14.66 29.83
N SER A 364 4.22 -15.32 30.42
CA SER A 364 5.43 -14.64 30.92
C SER A 364 6.28 -14.04 29.80
N GLN A 365 6.24 -14.62 28.61
CA GLN A 365 7.04 -14.16 27.47
C GLN A 365 6.34 -13.05 26.70
N VAL A 366 5.02 -13.16 26.47
CA VAL A 366 4.28 -12.19 25.66
C VAL A 366 3.88 -10.92 26.41
N LYS A 367 4.05 -10.90 27.74
CA LYS A 367 3.91 -9.70 28.58
C LYS A 367 5.22 -8.93 28.77
N GLY A 368 6.34 -9.53 28.39
CA GLY A 368 7.70 -9.08 28.70
C GLY A 368 7.99 -7.66 28.27
#